data_AF-A0A6L8BGB3-F1
#
_entry.id   AF-A0A6L8BGB3-F1
#
_cell.length_a   1.000
_cell.length_b   1.000
_cell.length_c   1.000
_cell.angle_alpha   90.00
_cell.angle_beta   90.00
_cell.angle_gamma   90.00
#
_symmetry.space_group_name_H-M   'P 1'
#
loop_
_entity.id
_entity.type
_entity.pdbx_description
1 polymer ?
#
loop_
_entity_poly.entity_id
_entity_poly.type
_entity_poly.pdbx_seq_one_letter_code
_entity_poly.pdbx_strand_id
1 'polypeptide(L)' 'MFEKLKLQPPDAIIGIMGMFRADPAPTKVDLSVGVLQDEAGRTPILECVKRAER' A
#
# COMPACT_ATOMS: atom_id res chain seq x y z
N MET A 1 -30.49 15.38 0.93
CA MET A 1 -29.90 14.93 -0.38
C MET A 1 -29.00 13.70 -0.24
N PHE A 2 -28.12 13.60 0.77
CA PHE A 2 -27.27 12.41 0.98
C PHE A 2 -27.74 11.44 2.09
N GLU A 3 -28.91 11.66 2.70
CA GLU A 3 -29.41 10.88 3.85
C GLU A 3 -29.71 9.40 3.54
N LYS A 4 -29.85 9.05 2.25
CA LYS A 4 -30.05 7.67 1.79
C LYS A 4 -28.78 6.99 1.30
N LEU A 5 -27.65 7.71 1.29
CA LEU A 5 -26.38 7.16 0.81
C LEU A 5 -25.86 6.17 1.84
N LYS A 6 -25.84 4.88 1.48
CA LYS A 6 -25.29 3.84 2.34
C LYS A 6 -23.77 3.92 2.33
N LEU A 7 -23.18 3.94 3.52
CA LEU A 7 -21.73 3.86 3.68
C LEU A 7 -21.24 2.57 3.03
N GLN A 8 -20.24 2.69 2.17
CA GLN A 8 -19.57 1.53 1.59
C GLN A 8 -18.57 0.96 2.60
N PRO A 9 -18.32 -0.35 2.54
CA PRO A 9 -17.31 -0.95 3.40
C PRO A 9 -15.94 -0.29 3.14
N PRO A 10 -15.11 -0.16 4.19
CA PRO A 10 -13.75 0.32 4.05
C PRO A 10 -12.89 -0.68 3.24
N ASP A 11 -11.84 -0.17 2.61
CA ASP A 11 -10.90 -1.00 1.85
C ASP A 11 -10.12 -1.93 2.79
N ALA A 12 -10.12 -3.23 2.49
CA ALA A 12 -9.42 -4.24 3.26
C ALA A 12 -7.90 -4.03 3.31
N ILE A 13 -7.30 -3.48 2.24
CA ILE A 13 -5.86 -3.19 2.17
C ILE A 13 -5.48 -2.18 3.26
N ILE A 14 -6.29 -1.14 3.44
CA ILE A 14 -6.05 -0.12 4.48
C ILE A 14 -6.10 -0.74 5.88
N GLY A 15 -7.03 -1.67 6.11
CA GLY A 15 -7.12 -2.42 7.36
C GLY A 15 -5.87 -3.25 7.65
N ILE A 16 -5.38 -4.00 6.66
CA ILE A 16 -4.18 -4.85 6.77
C ILE A 16 -2.93 -3.99 7.05
N MET A 17 -2.75 -2.89 6.32
CA MET A 17 -1.65 -1.95 6.56
C MET A 17 -1.69 -1.36 7.97
N GLY A 18 -2.88 -1.07 8.50
CA GLY A 18 -3.07 -0.60 9.87
C GLY A 18 -2.63 -1.62 10.92
N MET A 19 -3.04 -2.88 10.75
CA MET A 19 -2.63 -3.98 11.63
C MET A 19 -1.12 -4.21 11.60
N PHE A 20 -0.52 -4.24 10.41
CA PHE A 20 0.92 -4.39 10.26
C PHE A 20 1.69 -3.24 10.94
N ARG A 21 1.23 -1.99 10.81
CA ARG A 21 1.86 -0.84 11.48
C ARG A 21 1.78 -0.91 13.00
N ALA A 22 0.67 -1.39 13.55
CA ALA A 22 0.44 -1.49 14.99
C ALA A 22 1.25 -2.61 15.68
N ASP A 23 1.71 -3.62 14.92
CA ASP A 23 2.53 -4.71 15.46
C ASP A 23 3.90 -4.20 15.97
N PRO A 24 4.25 -4.37 17.27
CA PRO A 24 5.52 -3.93 17.82
C PRO A 24 6.70 -4.87 17.51
N ALA A 25 6.47 -6.03 16.87
CA ALA A 25 7.53 -6.98 16.57
C ALA A 25 8.62 -6.34 15.70
N PRO A 26 9.90 -6.35 16.14
CA PRO A 26 10.98 -5.65 15.44
C PRO A 26 11.37 -6.30 14.10
N THR A 27 11.01 -7.58 13.92
CA THR A 27 11.33 -8.38 12.72
C THR A 27 10.08 -8.79 11.94
N LYS A 28 9.01 -7.98 12.02
CA LYS A 28 7.78 -8.22 11.24
C LYS A 28 8.04 -8.08 9.74
N VAL A 29 7.36 -8.91 8.96
CA VAL A 29 7.48 -8.95 7.49
C VAL A 29 6.10 -8.73 6.88
N ASP A 30 6.00 -7.82 5.92
CA ASP A 30 4.77 -7.55 5.17
C ASP A 30 4.87 -8.18 3.78
N LEU A 31 4.04 -9.20 3.52
CA LEU A 31 3.90 -9.82 2.19
C LEU A 31 2.52 -9.52 1.57
N SER A 32 1.75 -8.60 2.16
CA SER A 32 0.44 -8.19 1.66
C SER A 32 0.52 -7.13 0.56
N VAL A 33 1.70 -6.53 0.37
CA VAL A 33 1.95 -5.48 -0.62
C VAL A 33 1.84 -6.06 -2.04
N GLY A 34 0.83 -5.64 -2.78
CA GLY A 34 0.56 -6.08 -4.15
C GLY A 34 1.38 -5.35 -5.24
N VAL A 35 2.46 -4.66 -4.87
CA VAL A 35 3.34 -3.94 -5.81
C VAL A 35 4.77 -4.43 -5.69
N LEU A 36 5.52 -4.34 -6.80
CA LEU A 36 6.95 -4.65 -6.79
C LEU A 36 7.67 -3.71 -5.82
N GLN A 37 8.48 -4.28 -4.95
CA GLN A 37 9.42 -3.56 -4.11
C GLN A 37 10.84 -4.03 -4.42
N ASP A 38 11.79 -3.08 -4.40
CA ASP A 38 13.22 -3.35 -4.50
C ASP A 38 13.79 -3.86 -3.17
N GLU A 39 15.10 -4.12 -3.13
CA GLU A 39 15.82 -4.59 -1.93
C GLU A 39 15.75 -3.62 -0.75
N ALA A 40 15.43 -2.34 -0.99
CA ALA A 40 15.25 -1.32 0.03
C ALA A 40 13.77 -1.14 0.45
N GLY A 41 12.85 -1.98 -0.06
CA GLY A 41 11.41 -1.91 0.24
C GLY A 41 10.68 -0.77 -0.49
N ARG A 42 11.25 -0.20 -1.55
CA ARG A 42 10.65 0.90 -2.32
C ARG A 42 10.08 0.38 -3.62
N THR A 43 9.05 1.02 -4.16
CA THR A 43 8.58 0.74 -5.52
C THR A 43 9.39 1.57 -6.52
N PRO A 44 10.30 0.95 -7.30
CA PRO A 44 11.20 1.70 -8.15
C PRO A 44 10.47 2.24 -9.38
N ILE A 45 10.89 3.43 -9.84
CA ILE A 45 10.56 3.90 -11.18
C ILE A 45 11.68 3.45 -12.11
N LEU A 46 11.33 2.75 -13.19
CA LEU A 46 12.33 2.27 -14.15
C LEU A 46 13.01 3.43 -14.88
N GLU A 47 14.30 3.29 -15.14
CA GLU A 47 15.11 4.29 -15.87
C GLU A 47 14.54 4.61 -17.26
N CYS A 48 13.99 3.61 -17.96
CA CYS A 48 13.34 3.82 -19.25
C CYS A 48 12.08 4.69 -19.15
N VAL A 49 11.31 4.54 -18.07
CA VAL A 49 10.12 5.37 -17.79
C VAL A 49 10.55 6.80 -17.45
N LYS A 50 11.57 6.95 -16.60
CA LYS A 50 12.16 8.26 -16.28
C LYS A 50 12.73 8.98 -17.48
N ARG A 51 13.31 8.26 -18.44
CA ARG A 51 13.78 8.84 -19.69
C ARG A 51 12.64 9.31 -20.58
N ALA A 52 11.52 8.58 -20.59
CA ALA A 52 10.35 8.90 -21.41
C ALA A 52 9.47 10.03 -20.84
N GLU A 53 9.60 10.38 -19.55
CA GLU A 53 8.84 11.48 -18.93
C GLU A 53 9.35 12.89 -19.33
N ARG A 54 10.52 12.98 -19.96
CA ARG A 54 11.16 14.23 -20.42
C ARG A 54 10.81 14.53 -21.87
#